data_AF-U2G2G7-F1
#
_entry.id   AF-U2G2G7-F1
#
_cell.length_a   1.000
_cell.length_b   1.000
_cell.length_c   1.000
_cell.angle_alpha   90.00
_cell.angle_beta   90.00
_cell.angle_gamma   90.00
#
_symmetry.space_group_name_H-M   'P 1'
#
loop_
_entity.id
_entity.type
_entity.pdbx_description
1 polymer ?
#
loop_
_entity_poly.entity_id
_entity_poly.type
_entity_poly.pdbx_seq_one_letter_code
_entity_poly.pdbx_strand_id
1 'polypeptide(L)'
;MSFDFQWDDVLQLDAQLTEDERMIREAGRDYCQHSLMPRVLEANRHEIFHREIMNELGDLGMLGATIPEEYGGAGLNHVCYGLLAREVDPTTAPILAP
;
A
#
# COMPACT_ATOMS: atom_id res chain seq x y z
N MET A 1 8.61 -27.49 21.31
CA MET A 1 8.05 -26.91 20.08
C MET A 1 7.20 -25.72 20.51
N SER A 2 7.76 -24.51 20.45
CA SER A 2 6.96 -23.30 20.62
C SER A 2 6.18 -23.13 19.31
N PHE A 3 4.86 -23.15 19.39
CA PHE A 3 4.04 -22.58 18.33
C PHE A 3 4.11 -21.07 18.55
N ASP A 4 4.92 -20.36 17.76
CA ASP A 4 4.89 -18.90 17.73
C ASP A 4 3.59 -18.48 17.05
N PHE A 5 2.56 -18.30 17.87
CA PHE A 5 1.25 -17.84 17.44
C PHE A 5 1.31 -16.32 17.23
N GLN A 6 1.33 -15.89 15.96
CA GLN A 6 1.12 -14.49 15.60
C GLN A 6 -0.37 -14.17 15.56
N TRP A 7 -0.81 -13.29 16.46
CA TRP A 7 -2.21 -12.91 16.56
C TRP A 7 -2.64 -11.97 15.41
N ASP A 8 -1.69 -11.23 14.83
CA ASP A 8 -1.88 -10.29 13.73
C ASP A 8 -1.86 -10.96 12.35
N ASP A 9 -1.33 -12.19 12.26
CA ASP A 9 -1.31 -13.02 11.05
C ASP A 9 -1.55 -14.50 11.38
N VAL A 10 -2.76 -14.82 11.85
CA VAL A 10 -3.15 -16.16 12.31
C VAL A 10 -2.99 -17.24 11.24
N LEU A 11 -3.12 -16.89 9.96
CA LEU A 11 -3.01 -17.82 8.83
C LEU A 11 -1.63 -17.80 8.16
N GLN A 12 -0.67 -17.04 8.70
CA GLN A 12 0.65 -16.84 8.12
C GLN A 12 0.55 -16.44 6.63
N LEU A 13 -0.29 -15.45 6.32
CA LEU A 13 -0.41 -14.86 5.00
C LEU A 13 0.96 -14.42 4.48
N ASP A 14 1.82 -13.87 5.35
CA ASP A 14 3.18 -13.50 4.99
C ASP A 14 3.95 -14.69 4.38
N ALA A 15 3.85 -15.88 4.99
CA ALA A 15 4.51 -17.09 4.53
C ALA A 15 4.02 -17.57 3.15
N GLN A 16 2.83 -17.16 2.72
CA GLN A 16 2.23 -17.54 1.43
C GLN A 16 2.61 -16.58 0.29
N LEU A 17 3.24 -15.44 0.60
CA LEU A 17 3.69 -14.47 -0.39
C LEU A 17 5.09 -14.80 -0.90
N THR A 18 5.29 -14.57 -2.20
CA THR A 18 6.60 -14.57 -2.84
C THR A 18 7.47 -13.43 -2.30
N GLU A 19 8.78 -13.52 -2.49
CA GLU A 19 9.73 -12.50 -2.03
C GLU A 19 9.43 -11.13 -2.68
N ASP A 20 9.13 -11.10 -3.98
CA ASP A 20 8.77 -9.88 -4.71
C ASP A 20 7.49 -9.23 -4.16
N GLU A 21 6.45 -10.04 -3.86
CA GLU A 21 5.19 -9.55 -3.27
C GLU A 21 5.40 -8.94 -1.89
N ARG A 22 6.27 -9.54 -1.06
CA ARG A 22 6.61 -9.00 0.26
C ARG A 22 7.37 -7.68 0.14
N MET A 23 8.34 -7.59 -0.78
CA MET A 23 9.08 -6.36 -1.03
C MET A 23 8.16 -5.22 -1.48
N ILE A 24 7.21 -5.51 -2.38
CA ILE A 24 6.24 -4.52 -2.86
C ILE A 24 5.32 -4.06 -1.72
N ARG A 25 4.85 -4.99 -0.87
CA ARG A 25 4.06 -4.65 0.32
C ARG A 25 4.84 -3.76 1.27
N GLU A 26 6.10 -4.08 1.57
CA GLU A 26 6.95 -3.29 2.46
C GLU A 26 7.17 -1.88 1.90
N ALA A 27 7.46 -1.74 0.60
CA ALA A 27 7.58 -0.45 -0.05
C ALA A 27 6.27 0.37 0.03
N GLY A 28 5.11 -0.29 -0.14
CA GLY A 28 3.78 0.29 0.04
C GLY A 28 3.55 0.80 1.46
N ARG A 29 3.88 -0.02 2.45
CA ARG A 29 3.78 0.33 3.86
C ARG A 29 4.65 1.52 4.20
N ASP A 30 5.91 1.51 3.78
CA ASP A 30 6.87 2.57 4.07
C ASP A 30 6.43 3.90 3.48
N TYR A 31 5.95 3.90 2.23
CA TYR A 31 5.41 5.11 1.61
C TYR A 31 4.18 5.63 2.36
N CYS A 32 3.25 4.74 2.73
CA CYS A 32 2.05 5.12 3.45
C CYS A 32 2.36 5.72 4.83
N GLN A 33 3.29 5.14 5.57
CA GLN A 33 3.66 5.62 6.91
C GLN A 33 4.46 6.93 6.88
N HIS A 34 5.41 7.06 5.96
CA HIS A 34 6.34 8.20 5.96
C HIS A 34 5.85 9.39 5.13
N SER A 35 5.19 9.14 4.01
CA SER A 35 4.74 10.20 3.08
C SER A 35 3.25 10.51 3.22
N LEU A 36 2.41 9.48 3.26
CA LEU A 36 0.95 9.66 3.20
C LEU A 36 0.34 10.09 4.54
N MET A 37 0.65 9.36 5.62
CA MET A 37 0.11 9.59 6.97
C MET A 37 0.23 11.04 7.49
N PRO A 38 1.38 11.74 7.39
CA PRO A 38 1.48 13.12 7.90
C PRO A 38 0.66 14.12 7.06
N ARG A 39 0.47 13.86 5.77
CA ARG A 39 -0.24 14.75 4.85
C ARG A 39 -1.75 14.56 4.92
N VAL A 40 -2.21 13.32 5.16
CA VAL A 40 -3.61 12.93 5.03
C VAL A 40 -4.53 13.64 6.03
N LEU A 41 -4.06 13.87 7.26
CA LEU A 41 -4.85 14.53 8.32
C LEU A 41 -5.13 16.01 8.01
N GLU A 42 -4.10 16.73 7.57
CA GLU A 42 -4.23 18.15 7.23
C GLU A 42 -4.96 18.33 5.89
N ALA A 43 -4.64 17.48 4.91
CA ALA A 43 -5.34 17.43 3.63
C ALA A 43 -6.84 17.21 3.81
N ASN A 44 -7.26 16.31 4.72
CA ASN A 44 -8.67 16.11 5.01
C ASN A 44 -9.29 17.33 5.71
N ARG A 45 -8.65 17.89 6.74
CA ARG A 45 -9.15 19.05 7.48
C ARG A 45 -9.41 20.26 6.58
N HIS A 46 -8.57 20.45 5.58
CA HIS A 46 -8.62 21.60 4.68
C HIS A 46 -9.20 21.29 3.29
N GLU A 47 -9.71 20.06 3.08
CA GLU A 47 -10.22 19.58 1.79
C GLU A 47 -9.23 19.76 0.61
N ILE A 48 -7.93 19.60 0.89
CA ILE A 48 -6.85 19.83 -0.10
C ILE A 48 -6.41 18.50 -0.71
N PHE A 49 -6.70 18.31 -1.99
CA PHE A 49 -6.15 17.18 -2.75
C PHE A 49 -4.73 17.47 -3.24
N HIS A 50 -3.75 16.74 -2.71
CA HIS A 50 -2.34 16.88 -3.10
C HIS A 50 -2.06 16.02 -4.34
N ARG A 51 -2.07 16.65 -5.52
CA ARG A 51 -1.80 15.96 -6.80
C ARG A 51 -0.43 15.28 -6.83
N GLU A 52 0.53 15.79 -6.07
CA GLU A 52 1.88 15.23 -5.93
C GLU A 52 1.85 13.79 -5.44
N ILE A 53 0.93 13.43 -4.54
CA ILE A 53 0.75 12.07 -4.02
C ILE A 53 0.42 11.10 -5.17
N MET A 54 -0.36 11.52 -6.16
CA MET A 54 -0.67 10.68 -7.32
C MET A 54 0.53 10.48 -8.24
N ASN A 55 1.41 11.49 -8.36
CA ASN A 55 2.65 11.33 -9.12
C ASN A 55 3.60 10.37 -8.40
N GLU A 56 3.78 10.54 -7.08
CA GLU A 56 4.61 9.68 -6.23
C GLU A 56 4.11 8.22 -6.27
N LEU A 57 2.79 7.99 -6.17
CA LEU A 57 2.19 6.67 -6.32
C LEU A 57 2.38 6.07 -7.73
N GLY A 58 2.38 6.91 -8.76
CA GLY A 58 2.66 6.51 -10.13
C GLY A 58 4.11 6.06 -10.32
N ASP A 59 5.07 6.83 -9.80
CA ASP A 59 6.51 6.53 -9.86
C ASP A 59 6.86 5.24 -9.10
N LEU A 60 6.11 4.94 -8.03
CA LEU A 60 6.23 3.68 -7.28
C LEU A 60 5.53 2.48 -7.95
N GLY A 61 4.89 2.68 -9.10
CA GLY A 61 4.16 1.63 -9.81
C GLY A 61 2.87 1.18 -9.11
N MET A 62 2.38 1.97 -8.15
CA MET A 62 1.17 1.67 -7.39
C MET A 62 -0.11 2.08 -8.12
N LEU A 63 0.02 2.89 -9.18
CA LEU A 63 -1.09 3.23 -10.07
C LEU A 63 -1.06 2.32 -11.30
N GLY A 64 -2.14 1.57 -11.52
CA GLY A 64 -2.23 0.66 -12.66
C GLY A 64 -1.22 -0.48 -12.57
N ALA A 65 -0.99 -1.02 -11.37
CA ALA A 65 -0.03 -2.11 -11.13
C ALA A 65 -0.19 -3.29 -12.09
N THR A 66 -1.41 -3.57 -12.57
CA THR A 66 -1.71 -4.67 -13.51
C THR A 66 -1.55 -4.31 -14.99
N ILE A 67 -1.20 -3.07 -15.32
CA ILE A 67 -1.00 -2.62 -16.70
C ILE A 67 0.41 -3.07 -17.16
N PRO A 68 0.56 -3.63 -18.37
CA PRO A 68 1.87 -4.01 -18.89
C PRO A 68 2.86 -2.85 -18.96
N GLU A 69 4.15 -3.13 -18.77
CA GLU A 69 5.23 -2.12 -18.85
C GLU A 69 5.25 -1.35 -20.18
N GLU A 70 4.81 -1.98 -21.28
CA GLU A 70 4.67 -1.36 -22.60
C GLU A 70 3.79 -0.09 -22.58
N TYR A 71 2.86 -0.01 -21.63
CA TYR A 71 1.95 1.14 -21.45
C TYR A 71 2.32 2.02 -20.25
N GLY A 72 3.50 1.82 -19.66
CA GLY A 72 3.98 2.58 -18.49
C GLY A 72 3.40 2.11 -17.15
N GLY A 73 2.81 0.91 -17.09
CA GLY A 73 2.42 0.27 -15.84
C GLY A 73 3.53 -0.59 -15.24
N ALA A 74 3.34 -1.09 -14.03
CA ALA A 74 4.36 -1.88 -13.32
C ALA A 74 4.37 -3.38 -13.69
N GLY A 75 3.42 -3.85 -14.52
CA GLY A 75 3.35 -5.26 -14.94
C GLY A 75 3.19 -6.26 -13.79
N LEU A 76 2.79 -5.80 -12.61
CA LEU A 76 2.71 -6.56 -11.38
C LEU A 76 1.46 -7.45 -11.36
N ASN A 77 1.56 -8.53 -10.59
CA ASN A 77 0.47 -9.46 -10.43
C ASN A 77 -0.71 -8.85 -9.63
N HIS A 78 -1.88 -9.50 -9.70
CA HIS A 78 -3.07 -9.03 -8.98
C HIS A 78 -2.94 -9.10 -7.44
N VAL A 79 -2.04 -9.93 -6.91
CA VAL A 79 -1.78 -10.07 -5.47
C VAL A 79 -1.06 -8.81 -4.96
N CYS A 80 -0.04 -8.34 -5.67
CA CYS A 80 0.66 -7.09 -5.40
C CYS A 80 -0.31 -5.90 -5.38
N TYR A 81 -1.24 -5.83 -6.34
CA TYR A 81 -2.27 -4.78 -6.33
C TYR A 81 -3.14 -4.82 -5.06
N GLY A 82 -3.58 -6.02 -4.66
CA GLY A 82 -4.36 -6.19 -3.43
C GLY A 82 -3.58 -5.83 -2.16
N LEU A 83 -2.29 -6.18 -2.12
CA LEU A 83 -1.40 -5.84 -1.00
C LEU A 83 -1.18 -4.33 -0.90
N LEU A 84 -0.97 -3.65 -2.02
CA LEU A 84 -0.83 -2.19 -2.06
C LEU A 84 -2.11 -1.49 -1.60
N ALA A 85 -3.28 -1.91 -2.09
CA ALA A 85 -4.56 -1.38 -1.65
C ALA A 85 -4.78 -1.57 -0.15
N ARG A 86 -4.37 -2.73 0.40
CA ARG A 86 -4.44 -3.03 1.83
C ARG A 86 -3.54 -2.13 2.68
N GLU A 87 -2.38 -1.72 2.21
CA GLU A 87 -1.48 -0.84 2.98
C GLU A 87 -1.92 0.64 2.94
N VAL A 88 -2.64 1.05 1.89
CA VAL A 88 -3.20 2.42 1.78
C VAL A 88 -4.39 2.62 2.74
N ASP A 89 -5.26 1.61 2.88
CA ASP A 89 -6.52 1.72 3.62
C ASP A 89 -6.36 2.17 5.10
N PRO A 90 -5.45 1.61 5.92
CA PRO A 90 -5.22 2.06 7.29
C PRO A 90 -4.83 3.53 7.42
N THR A 91 -4.21 4.09 6.38
CA THR A 91 -3.76 5.49 6.38
C THR A 91 -4.93 6.43 6.10
N THR A 92 -5.90 6.00 5.28
CA THR A 92 -7.09 6.78 4.96
C THR A 92 -8.28 6.49 5.88
N ALA A 93 -8.32 5.35 6.56
CA ALA A 93 -9.40 4.96 7.45
C ALA A 93 -9.71 5.98 8.58
N PRO A 94 -8.73 6.67 9.20
CA PRO A 94 -9.00 7.71 10.19
C PRO A 94 -9.80 8.91 9.65
N ILE A 95 -9.80 9.12 8.34
CA ILE A 95 -10.54 10.20 7.67
C ILE A 95 -12.00 9.81 7.42
N LEU A 96 -12.26 8.53 7.21
CA LEU A 96 -13.60 8.00 6.92
C LEU A 96 -14.38 7.65 8.19
N ALA A 97 -13.71 7.64 9.35
CA ALA A 97 -14.35 7.44 10.64
C ALA A 97 -15.18 8.68 11.02
N PRO A 98 -16.47 8.52 11.42
CA PRO A 98 -17.37 9.62 11.76
C PRO A 98 -17.00 10.38 13.03
#